data_AF-A0A645GFK8-F1
#
_entry.id   AF-A0A645GFK8-F1
#
_cell.length_a   1.000
_cell.length_b   1.000
_cell.length_c   1.000
_cell.angle_alpha   90.00
_cell.angle_beta   90.00
_cell.angle_gamma   90.00
#
_symmetry.space_group_name_H-M   'P 1'
#
loop_
_entity.id
_entity.type
_entity.pdbx_description
1 polymer ?
#
loop_
_entity_poly.entity_id
_entity_poly.type
_entity_poly.pdbx_seq_one_letter_code
_entity_poly.pdbx_strand_id
1 'polypeptide(L)' 'MTGTDVLELRKALKKAGYLAGAMSDSFDSMTNKALRSFQADAGIAVDGIAGPETFEKLGLEFIK' A
#
# COMPACT_ATOMS: atom_id res chain seq x y z
N MET A 1 2.62 -4.85 10.71
CA MET A 1 1.41 -4.69 9.91
C MET A 1 0.32 -5.56 10.50
N THR A 2 -0.60 -4.95 11.22
CA THR A 2 -1.85 -5.57 11.65
C THR A 2 -2.88 -5.51 10.50
N GLY A 3 -3.99 -6.23 10.58
CA GLY A 3 -5.03 -6.21 9.54
C GLY A 3 -5.59 -4.80 9.25
N THR A 4 -5.53 -3.89 10.23
CA THR A 4 -5.92 -2.48 10.06
C THR A 4 -4.97 -1.72 9.12
N ASP A 5 -3.66 -1.90 9.28
CA ASP A 5 -2.64 -1.25 8.44
C ASP A 5 -2.75 -1.72 6.98
N VAL A 6 -3.07 -3.00 6.79
CA VAL A 6 -3.28 -3.58 5.45
C VAL A 6 -4.53 -2.98 4.81
N LEU A 7 -5.60 -2.76 5.58
CA LEU A 7 -6.82 -2.16 5.07
C LEU A 7 -6.59 -0.70 4.63
N GLU A 8 -5.88 0.09 5.44
CA GLU A 8 -5.56 1.48 5.08
C GLU A 8 -4.66 1.57 3.85
N LEU A 9 -3.63 0.72 3.79
CA LEU A 9 -2.77 0.60 2.63
C LEU A 9 -3.58 0.27 1.36
N ARG A 10 -4.44 -0.76 1.41
CA ARG A 10 -5.28 -1.15 0.28
C ARG A 10 -6.24 -0.03 -0.12
N LYS A 11 -6.76 0.74 0.85
CA LYS A 11 -7.60 1.93 0.57
C LYS A 11 -6.83 2.96 -0.24
N ALA A 12 -5.62 3.27 0.18
CA ALA A 12 -4.80 4.29 -0.45
C ALA A 12 -4.30 3.83 -1.83
N LEU A 13 -3.85 2.59 -1.98
CA LEU A 13 -3.46 2.01 -3.27
C LEU A 13 -4.64 2.00 -4.26
N LYS A 14 -5.86 1.69 -3.79
CA LYS A 14 -7.07 1.75 -4.61
C LYS A 14 -7.41 3.19 -5.01
N LYS A 15 -7.33 4.13 -4.08
CA LYS A 15 -7.54 5.57 -4.36
C LYS A 15 -6.50 6.12 -5.35
N ALA A 16 -5.26 5.65 -5.26
CA ALA A 16 -4.17 5.99 -6.16
C ALA A 16 -4.24 5.25 -7.52
N GLY A 17 -5.18 4.32 -7.70
CA GLY A 17 -5.42 3.62 -8.97
C GLY A 17 -4.59 2.34 -9.18
N TYR A 18 -3.83 1.89 -8.19
CA TYR A 18 -2.95 0.71 -8.29
C TYR A 18 -3.63 -0.60 -7.90
N LEU A 19 -4.70 -0.55 -7.10
CA LEU A 19 -5.40 -1.74 -6.61
C LEU A 19 -6.86 -1.74 -7.05
N ALA A 20 -7.31 -2.86 -7.62
CA ALA A 20 -8.70 -3.12 -7.99
C ALA A 20 -9.24 -4.32 -7.20
N GLY A 21 -10.57 -4.38 -7.01
CA GLY A 21 -11.25 -5.49 -6.33
C GLY A 21 -11.69 -5.19 -4.89
N ALA A 22 -12.01 -6.28 -4.18
CA ALA A 22 -12.57 -6.24 -2.84
C ALA A 22 -11.55 -5.77 -1.79
N MET A 23 -12.04 -5.05 -0.78
CA MET A 23 -11.28 -4.77 0.44
C MET A 23 -11.18 -6.06 1.25
N SER A 24 -9.95 -6.50 1.51
CA SER A 24 -9.65 -7.58 2.46
C SER A 24 -8.61 -7.05 3.44
N ASP A 25 -8.65 -7.55 4.65
CA ASP A 25 -7.63 -7.35 5.69
C ASP A 25 -6.32 -8.11 5.41
N SER A 26 -6.28 -8.90 4.32
CA SER A 26 -5.14 -9.74 3.97
C SER A 26 -4.20 -9.08 2.96
N PHE A 27 -2.90 -9.16 3.24
CA PHE A 27 -1.84 -8.74 2.34
C PHE A 27 -1.57 -9.87 1.33
N ASP A 28 -2.35 -9.87 0.25
CA ASP A 28 -2.29 -10.86 -0.82
C ASP A 28 -1.28 -10.48 -1.92
N SER A 29 -1.09 -11.36 -2.89
CA SER A 29 -0.22 -11.12 -4.05
C SER A 29 -0.66 -9.92 -4.89
N MET A 30 -1.96 -9.62 -4.95
CA MET A 30 -2.47 -8.43 -5.62
C MET A 30 -2.08 -7.14 -4.91
N THR A 31 -2.15 -7.12 -3.58
CA THR A 31 -1.71 -6.00 -2.75
C THR A 31 -0.21 -5.80 -2.89
N ASN A 32 0.58 -6.88 -2.85
CA ASN A 32 2.04 -6.79 -3.06
C ASN A 32 2.36 -6.20 -4.45
N LYS A 33 1.67 -6.66 -5.50
CA LYS A 33 1.87 -6.15 -6.87
C LYS A 33 1.50 -4.67 -6.98
N ALA A 34 0.34 -4.27 -6.45
CA ALA A 34 -0.11 -2.88 -6.44
C ALA A 34 0.86 -1.99 -5.66
N LEU A 35 1.34 -2.45 -4.50
CA LEU A 35 2.32 -1.75 -3.71
C LEU A 35 3.63 -1.54 -4.48
N ARG A 36 4.16 -2.58 -5.12
CA ARG A 36 5.40 -2.47 -5.91
C ARG A 36 5.25 -1.52 -7.10
N SER A 37 4.11 -1.57 -7.79
CA SER A 37 3.81 -0.61 -8.86
C SER A 37 3.78 0.83 -8.35
N PHE A 38 3.11 1.05 -7.22
CA PHE A 38 3.09 2.37 -6.58
C PHE A 38 4.49 2.82 -6.16
N GLN A 39 5.28 1.94 -5.54
CA GLN A 39 6.65 2.26 -5.11
C GLN A 39 7.53 2.67 -6.30
N ALA A 40 7.40 1.97 -7.43
CA ALA A 40 8.13 2.30 -8.65
C ALA A 40 7.74 3.68 -9.21
N ASP A 41 6.44 3.96 -9.28
CA ASP A 41 5.93 5.24 -9.81
C ASP A 41 6.17 6.41 -8.86
N ALA A 42 6.19 6.16 -7.54
CA ALA A 42 6.49 7.16 -6.51
C ALA A 42 8.00 7.44 -6.38
N GLY A 43 8.86 6.69 -7.08
CA GLY A 43 10.32 6.86 -7.06
C GLY A 43 10.96 6.47 -5.73
N ILE A 44 10.38 5.50 -5.03
CA ILE A 44 10.84 5.01 -3.72
C ILE A 44 11.34 3.56 -3.82
N ALA A 45 11.88 3.02 -2.73
CA ALA A 45 12.35 1.63 -2.72
C ALA A 45 11.22 0.64 -3.08
N VAL A 46 11.44 -0.19 -4.11
CA VAL A 46 10.48 -1.21 -4.58
C VAL A 46 10.72 -2.54 -3.87
N ASP A 47 10.61 -2.52 -2.54
CA ASP A 47 10.83 -3.69 -1.68
C ASP A 47 9.55 -4.51 -1.44
N GLY A 48 8.38 -3.97 -1.79
CA GLY A 48 7.08 -4.57 -1.49
C GLY A 48 6.72 -4.55 -0.01
N ILE A 49 7.35 -3.66 0.77
CA ILE A 49 7.10 -3.44 2.19
C ILE A 49 6.45 -2.06 2.35
N ALA A 50 5.29 -1.99 2.97
CA ALA A 50 4.68 -0.71 3.32
C ALA A 50 5.39 -0.13 4.55
N GLY A 51 6.52 0.53 4.30
CA GLY A 51 7.26 1.29 5.30
C GLY A 51 6.81 2.76 5.37
N PRO A 52 7.38 3.55 6.30
CA PRO A 52 7.01 4.96 6.49
C PRO A 52 7.03 5.79 5.21
N GLU A 53 8.02 5.57 4.34
CA GLU A 53 8.15 6.26 3.05
C GLU A 53 6.99 5.94 2.09
N THR A 54 6.49 4.70 2.10
CA THR A 54 5.30 4.32 1.34
C THR A 54 4.06 5.03 1.88
N PHE A 55 3.87 5.04 3.20
CA PHE A 55 2.73 5.70 3.84
C PHE A 55 2.73 7.21 3.57
N GLU A 56 3.89 7.86 3.68
CA GLU A 56 4.06 9.28 3.38
C GLU A 56 3.68 9.60 1.93
N LYS A 57 4.16 8.83 0.95
CA LYS A 57 3.82 9.02 -0.47
C LYS A 57 2.35 8.77 -0.77
N LEU A 58 1.70 7.90 0.00
CA LEU A 58 0.25 7.65 -0.10
C LEU A 58 -0.60 8.72 0.61
N GLY A 59 0.03 9.67 1.32
CA GLY A 59 -0.66 10.67 2.11
C GLY A 59 -1.37 10.08 3.33
N LEU A 60 -0.83 8.97 3.86
CA LEU A 60 -1.28 8.33 5.08
C LEU A 60 -0.36 8.72 6.24
N GLU A 61 -0.92 8.92 7.43
CA GLU A 61 -0.09 9.02 8.63
C GLU A 61 0.37 7.62 9.04
N PHE A 62 1.66 7.45 9.32
CA PHE A 62 2.17 6.21 9.88
C PHE A 62 1.68 6.09 11.33
N ILE A 63 0.60 5.33 11.53
CA ILE A 63 0.09 5.05 12.87
C ILE A 63 1.10 4.13 13.56
N LYS A 64 1.67 4.61 14.66
CA LYS A 64 2.79 3.99 15.39
C LYS A 64 2.35 2.82 16.25
#